data_AF-A0A947RX19-F1
#
_entry.id   AF-A0A947RX19-F1
#
_cell.length_a   1.000
_cell.length_b   1.000
_cell.length_c   1.000
_cell.angle_alpha   90.00
_cell.angle_beta   90.00
_cell.angle_gamma   90.00
#
_symmetry.space_group_name_H-M   'P 1'
#
loop_
_entity.id
_entity.type
_entity.pdbx_description
1 polymer ?
#
loop_
_entity_poly.entity_id
_entity_poly.type
_entity_poly.pdbx_seq_one_letter_code
_entity_poly.pdbx_strand_id
1 'polypeptide(L)'
;MWVIKGIFYLLVLIAMAMFFTQNSDQSVDLDLLWWKFLAIPLYYVMLGGFLAGIFVSLVVGGIREVKLRNRLRALGRDLRDRDNEIAELRSLPLRELD
;
A
#
# COMPACT_ATOMS: atom_id res chain seq x y z
N MET A 1 2.95 -24.51 7.12
CA MET A 1 2.77 -25.19 8.43
C MET A 1 2.71 -24.14 9.53
N TRP A 2 1.68 -24.18 10.38
CA TRP A 2 1.46 -23.19 11.45
C TRP A 2 2.63 -23.14 12.45
N VAL A 3 3.26 -24.28 12.74
CA VAL A 3 4.45 -24.38 13.60
C VAL A 3 5.65 -23.59 13.05
N ILE A 4 5.94 -23.69 11.75
CA ILE A 4 7.05 -22.94 11.13
C ILE A 4 6.80 -21.43 11.24
N LYS A 5 5.56 -20.99 11.01
CA LYS A 5 5.19 -19.58 11.22
C LYS A 5 5.38 -19.16 12.67
N GLY A 6 4.98 -20.00 13.62
CA GLY A 6 5.16 -19.76 15.05
C GLY A 6 6.64 -19.61 15.45
N ILE A 7 7.51 -20.53 15.00
CA ILE A 7 8.95 -20.45 15.24
C ILE A 7 9.54 -19.19 14.62
N PHE A 8 9.14 -18.85 13.40
CA PHE A 8 9.59 -17.62 12.75
C PHE A 8 9.20 -16.36 13.55
N TYR A 9 7.95 -16.25 14.00
CA TYR A 9 7.52 -15.11 14.82
C TYR A 9 8.24 -15.04 16.16
N LEU A 10 8.51 -16.19 16.79
CA LEU A 10 9.30 -16.25 18.03
C LEU A 10 10.73 -15.76 17.81
N LEU A 11 11.38 -16.18 16.72
CA LEU A 11 12.73 -15.71 16.37
C LEU A 11 12.75 -14.21 16.12
N VAL A 12 11.76 -13.67 15.39
CA VAL A 12 11.63 -12.23 15.17
C VAL A 12 11.45 -11.48 16.49
N LEU A 13 10.61 -12.00 17.39
CA LEU A 13 10.39 -11.40 18.71
C LEU A 13 11.67 -11.37 19.55
N ILE A 14 12.39 -12.49 19.60
CA ILE A 14 13.68 -12.59 20.32
C ILE A 14 14.71 -11.63 19.71
N ALA A 15 14.80 -11.56 18.38
CA ALA A 15 15.69 -10.62 17.69
C ALA A 15 15.34 -9.16 18.01
N MET A 16 14.05 -8.80 18.02
CA MET A 16 13.62 -7.46 18.44
C MET A 16 13.99 -7.17 19.90
N ALA A 17 13.73 -8.11 20.82
CA ALA A 17 14.08 -7.93 22.22
C ALA A 17 15.59 -7.72 22.43
N MET A 18 16.42 -8.52 21.76
CA MET A 18 17.87 -8.33 21.76
C MET A 18 18.28 -6.98 21.18
N PHE A 19 17.67 -6.58 20.07
CA PHE A 19 17.94 -5.30 19.44
C PHE A 19 17.62 -4.12 20.38
N PHE A 20 16.46 -4.11 21.02
CA PHE A 20 16.10 -3.03 21.95
C PHE A 20 17.00 -3.00 23.17
N THR A 21 17.31 -4.16 23.76
CA THR A 21 18.17 -4.22 24.95
C THR A 21 19.59 -3.73 24.65
N GLN A 22 20.18 -4.19 23.54
CA GLN A 22 21.54 -3.78 23.15
C GLN A 22 21.66 -2.30 22.76
N ASN A 23 20.57 -1.69 22.29
CA ASN A 23 20.56 -0.29 21.85
C ASN A 23 19.81 0.63 22.84
N SER A 24 19.51 0.15 24.05
CA SER A 24 18.70 0.89 25.02
C SER A 24 19.38 2.18 25.50
N ASP A 25 20.71 2.16 25.64
CA ASP A 25 21.50 3.32 26.06
C ASP A 25 21.93 4.22 24.89
N GLN A 26 21.57 3.86 23.65
CA GLN A 26 21.95 4.63 22.46
C GLN A 26 20.94 5.74 22.21
N SER A 27 21.39 6.99 22.24
CA SER A 27 20.60 8.17 21.93
C SER A 27 21.17 8.94 20.74
N VAL A 28 20.29 9.56 19.96
CA VAL A 28 20.64 10.40 18.82
C VAL A 28 19.91 11.74 18.90
N ASP A 29 20.56 12.76 18.38
CA ASP A 29 19.92 14.05 18.13
C ASP A 29 19.24 14.01 16.77
N LEU A 30 17.97 14.40 16.73
CA LEU A 30 17.14 14.39 15.53
C LEU A 30 16.74 15.81 15.16
N ASP A 31 17.25 16.29 14.03
CA ASP A 31 16.80 17.51 13.40
C ASP A 31 15.74 17.16 12.33
N LEU A 32 14.47 17.41 12.65
CA LEU A 32 13.32 17.13 11.80
C LEU A 32 12.70 18.44 11.26
N LEU A 33 13.09 18.82 10.04
CA LEU A 33 12.75 20.10 9.39
C LEU A 33 13.05 21.33 10.26
N TRP A 34 12.11 21.71 11.12
CA TRP A 34 12.18 22.89 12.00
C TRP A 34 12.26 22.51 13.48
N TRP A 35 12.08 21.22 13.81
CA TRP A 35 12.09 20.72 15.18
C TRP A 35 13.41 20.03 15.47
N LYS A 36 13.96 20.34 16.63
CA LYS A 36 15.15 19.69 17.15
C LYS A 36 14.78 18.87 18.36
N PHE A 37 15.11 17.59 18.32
CA PHE A 37 14.94 16.70 19.44
C PHE A 37 16.31 16.19 19.88
N LEU A 38 16.63 16.40 21.15
CA LEU A 38 17.93 16.04 21.71
C LEU A 38 17.83 14.73 22.49
N ALA A 39 18.87 13.91 22.37
CA ALA A 39 19.05 12.66 23.08
C ALA A 39 17.83 11.72 23.00
N ILE A 40 17.18 11.63 21.84
CA ILE A 40 16.10 10.65 21.64
C ILE A 40 16.71 9.25 21.56
N PRO A 41 16.19 8.26 22.30
CA PRO A 41 16.61 6.87 22.15
C PRO A 41 16.48 6.40 20.70
N LEU A 42 17.55 5.83 20.15
CA LEU A 42 17.67 5.45 18.73
C LEU A 42 16.49 4.58 18.25
N TYR A 43 16.03 3.69 19.12
CA TYR A 43 14.94 2.78 18.79
C TYR A 43 13.60 3.49 18.51
N TYR A 44 13.33 4.66 19.13
CA TYR A 44 12.14 5.45 18.82
C TYR A 44 12.21 6.05 17.42
N VAL A 45 13.38 6.55 17.02
CA VAL A 45 13.59 7.13 15.69
C VAL A 45 13.45 6.04 14.62
N MET A 46 14.05 4.87 14.85
CA MET A 46 13.97 3.75 13.91
C MET A 46 12.55 3.20 13.78
N LEU A 47 11.86 2.95 14.90
CA LEU A 47 10.48 2.46 14.87
C LEU A 47 9.53 3.52 14.29
N GLY A 48 9.68 4.79 14.68
CA GLY A 48 8.90 5.90 14.17
C GLY A 48 9.08 6.09 12.66
N GLY A 49 10.32 6.05 12.18
CA GLY A 49 10.63 6.11 10.75
C GLY A 49 10.05 4.94 9.95
N PHE A 50 10.15 3.72 10.49
CA PHE A 50 9.55 2.54 9.88
C PHE A 50 8.02 2.65 9.78
N LEU A 51 7.36 3.02 10.87
CA LEU A 51 5.90 3.20 10.90
C LEU A 51 5.44 4.34 9.97
N ALA A 52 6.18 5.46 9.93
CA ALA A 52 5.92 6.54 9.00
C ALA A 52 6.04 6.06 7.55
N GLY A 53 7.07 5.27 7.23
CA GLY A 53 7.26 4.67 5.90
C GLY A 53 6.12 3.74 5.50
N ILE A 54 5.65 2.88 6.42
CA ILE A 54 4.46 2.04 6.20
C ILE A 54 3.24 2.92 5.93
N PHE A 55 3.02 3.94 6.76
CA PHE A 55 1.86 4.81 6.64
C PHE A 55 1.83 5.53 5.29
N VAL A 56 2.95 6.14 4.89
CA VAL A 56 3.08 6.79 3.57
C VAL A 56 2.83 5.80 2.45
N SER A 57 3.39 4.60 2.54
CA SER A 57 3.19 3.54 1.53
C SER A 57 1.74 3.10 1.43
N LEU A 58 1.04 2.94 2.55
CA LEU A 58 -0.39 2.60 2.60
C LEU A 58 -1.24 3.70 1.98
N VAL A 59 -0.96 4.97 2.27
CA VAL A 59 -1.71 6.09 1.71
C VAL A 59 -1.51 6.16 0.19
N VAL A 60 -0.26 6.15 -0.28
CA VAL A 60 0.05 6.23 -1.72
C VAL A 60 -0.48 5.01 -2.47
N GLY A 61 -0.26 3.81 -1.93
CA GLY A 61 -0.76 2.55 -2.48
C GLY A 61 -2.28 2.52 -2.53
N GLY A 62 -2.96 2.93 -1.46
CA GLY A 62 -4.42 3.00 -1.37
C GLY A 62 -5.02 3.94 -2.39
N ILE A 63 -4.47 5.16 -2.54
CA ILE A 63 -4.93 6.11 -3.56
C ILE A 63 -4.78 5.53 -4.96
N ARG A 64 -3.65 4.88 -5.25
CA ARG A 64 -3.40 4.25 -6.56
C ARG A 64 -4.40 3.14 -6.84
N GLU A 65 -4.68 2.30 -5.85
CA GLU A 65 -5.63 1.19 -5.95
C GLU A 65 -7.06 1.68 -6.21
N VAL A 66 -7.49 2.74 -5.51
CA VAL A 66 -8.81 3.35 -5.75
C VAL A 66 -8.91 3.91 -7.17
N LYS A 67 -7.89 4.62 -7.64
CA LYS A 67 -7.85 5.14 -9.03
C LYS A 67 -7.90 4.00 -10.05
N LEU A 68 -7.18 2.91 -9.80
CA LEU A 68 -7.15 1.74 -10.69
C LEU A 68 -8.54 1.07 -10.77
N ARG A 69 -9.21 0.87 -9.63
CA ARG A 69 -10.56 0.31 -9.58
C ARG A 69 -11.58 1.16 -10.32
N ASN A 70 -11.49 2.48 -10.19
CA ASN A 70 -12.38 3.40 -10.91
C ASN A 70 -12.15 3.32 -12.43
N ARG A 71 -10.90 3.23 -12.89
CA ARG A 71 -10.58 3.04 -14.31
C ARG A 71 -11.11 1.71 -14.85
N LEU A 72 -10.95 0.62 -14.09
CA LEU A 72 -11.50 -0.69 -14.47
C LEU A 72 -13.02 -0.67 -14.60
N ARG A 73 -13.71 0.01 -13.68
CA ARG A 73 -15.17 0.17 -13.74
C ARG A 73 -15.61 1.00 -14.94
N ALA A 74 -14.88 2.09 -15.23
CA ALA A 74 -15.18 2.92 -16.39
C ALA A 74 -14.96 2.15 -17.70
N LEU A 75 -13.84 1.45 -17.83
CA LEU A 75 -13.53 0.65 -19.02
C LEU A 75 -14.54 -0.50 -19.23
N GLY A 76 -14.99 -1.14 -18.15
CA GLY A 76 -16.02 -2.17 -18.23
C GLY A 76 -17.40 -1.65 -18.65
N ARG A 77 -17.71 -0.37 -18.41
CA ARG A 77 -18.92 0.27 -18.94
C ARG A 77 -18.77 0.57 -20.42
N ASP A 78 -17.65 1.17 -20.82
CA ASP A 78 -17.37 1.49 -22.23
C ASP A 78 -17.39 0.25 -23.14
N LEU A 79 -16.84 -0.88 -22.66
CA LEU A 79 -16.93 -2.15 -23.38
C LEU A 79 -18.37 -2.61 -23.59
N ARG A 80 -19.23 -2.50 -22.56
CA ARG A 80 -20.64 -2.89 -22.67
C ARG A 80 -21.41 -1.97 -23.61
N ASP A 81 -21.15 -0.68 -23.56
CA ASP A 81 -21.81 0.30 -24.42
C ASP A 81 -21.43 0.07 -25.89
N ARG A 82 -20.15 -0.22 -26.17
CA ARG A 82 -19.68 -0.59 -27.51
C ARG A 82 -20.24 -1.93 -28.00
N ASP A 83 -20.33 -2.93 -27.13
CA ASP A 83 -20.94 -4.22 -27.48
C ASP A 83 -22.43 -4.06 -27.83
N ASN A 84 -23.15 -3.19 -27.09
CA ASN A 84 -24.54 -2.87 -27.37
C ASN A 84 -24.70 -2.14 -28.71
N GLU A 85 -23.83 -1.18 -29.02
CA GLU A 85 -23.85 -0.45 -30.30
C GLU A 85 -23.61 -1.41 -31.49
N ILE A 86 -22.66 -2.33 -31.37
CA ILE A 86 -22.43 -3.37 -32.38
C ILE A 86 -23.64 -4.29 -32.51
N ALA A 87 -24.27 -4.68 -31.40
CA ALA A 87 -25.48 -5.51 -31.43
C ALA A 87 -26.65 -4.79 -32.10
N GLU A 88 -26.82 -3.50 -31.83
CA GLU A 88 -27.84 -2.64 -32.44
C GLU A 88 -27.60 -2.50 -33.95
N LEU A 89 -26.36 -2.21 -34.36
CA LEU A 89 -25.96 -2.15 -35.78
C LEU A 89 -26.18 -3.47 -36.51
N ARG A 90 -26.00 -4.61 -35.84
CA ARG A 90 -26.28 -5.94 -36.41
C ARG A 90 -27.76 -6.28 -36.47
N SER A 91 -28.57 -5.65 -35.63
CA SER A 91 -30.02 -5.82 -35.59
C SER A 91 -30.77 -4.86 -36.52
N LEU A 92 -30.09 -3.85 -37.06
CA LEU A 92 -30.66 -2.97 -38.07
C LEU A 92 -31.07 -3.83 -39.28
N PRO A 93 -32.35 -3.81 -39.69
CA PRO A 93 -32.77 -4.52 -40.87
C PRO A 93 -32.02 -3.93 -42.07
N LEU A 94 -31.38 -4.80 -42.87
CA LEU A 94 -30.90 -4.50 -44.21
C LEU A 94 -32.12 -4.07 -45.07
N ARG A 95 -32.61 -2.84 -44.92
CA ARG A 95 -33.87 -2.39 -45.53
C ARG A 95 -33.74 -1.20 -46.47
N GLU A 96 -32.52 -0.72 -46.74
CA GLU A 96 -32.33 0.35 -47.72
C GLU A 96 -31.06 0.07 -48.55
N LEU A 97 -31.12 -0.99 -49.34
CA LEU A 97 -30.31 -1.16 -50.55
C LEU A 97 -31.25 -1.64 -51.65
N ASP A 98 -32.24 -0.81 -51.98
CA ASP A 98 -32.94 -0.77 -53.26
C ASP A 98 -32.66 0.59 -53.91
#